data_AF-A0A920KJM5-F1
#
_entry.id   AF-A0A920KJM5-F1
#
_cell.length_a   1.000
_cell.length_b   1.000
_cell.length_c   1.000
_cell.angle_alpha   90.00
_cell.angle_beta   90.00
_cell.angle_gamma   90.00
#
_symmetry.space_group_name_H-M   'P 1'
#
loop_
_entity.id
_entity.type
_entity.pdbx_description
1 polymer ?
#
loop_
_entity_poly.entity_id
_entity_poly.type
_entity_poly.pdbx_seq_one_letter_code
_entity_poly.pdbx_strand_id
1 'polypeptide(L)'
;MDLPMKEVHDPIKLINNFQPTGISYDFGVKLSGIASSSFNDSELSGEGHVAKSEKDINVVLFSDADFIRNAFWARIQKFLDTNVIETTSDNGSLITNVLDSLTGYDEFINLRNKETPFRPFVVVQKLQAEAEQKYLGQEQQLQSQLDEILDKIQNLSAGRNGENVNLSEKQLIELSSFQMQVEQTRKQLREVRRNLSKDIDLLANQINILNTFLIPILLIILMFIIPRQLGIRKRKNKS
;
A
#
# COMPACT_ATOMS: atom_id res chain seq x y z
N MET A 1 -1.30 1.29 -26.00
CA MET A 1 -0.77 2.66 -25.85
C MET A 1 0.44 2.48 -24.94
N ASP A 2 1.63 2.41 -25.53
CA ASP A 2 2.84 2.03 -24.81
C ASP A 2 3.33 3.23 -24.01
N LEU A 3 2.97 3.27 -22.73
CA LEU A 3 3.54 4.22 -21.79
C LEU A 3 4.98 3.77 -21.48
N PRO A 4 5.98 4.65 -21.58
CA PRO A 4 7.35 4.31 -21.23
C PRO A 4 7.43 3.85 -19.77
N MET A 5 8.16 2.74 -19.50
CA MET A 5 8.35 2.10 -18.18
C MET A 5 8.58 3.06 -16.99
N LYS A 6 9.15 4.24 -17.24
CA LYS A 6 9.40 5.26 -16.19
C LYS A 6 8.12 5.92 -15.67
N GLU A 7 7.06 5.99 -16.49
CA GLU A 7 5.74 6.55 -16.12
C GLU A 7 4.91 5.57 -15.30
N VAL A 8 5.19 4.27 -15.39
CA VAL A 8 4.52 3.19 -14.62
C VAL A 8 4.87 3.23 -13.12
N HIS A 9 5.91 3.98 -12.74
CA HIS A 9 6.34 4.10 -11.34
C HIS A 9 5.73 5.27 -10.58
N ASP A 10 4.96 6.15 -11.25
CA ASP A 10 4.25 7.25 -10.60
C ASP A 10 2.76 6.87 -10.44
N PRO A 11 2.35 6.34 -9.27
CA PRO A 11 0.99 5.88 -9.05
C PRO A 11 -0.04 7.01 -9.25
N ILE A 12 0.36 8.27 -9.06
CA ILE A 12 -0.51 9.44 -9.20
C ILE A 12 -0.83 9.68 -10.68
N LYS A 13 0.16 9.57 -11.57
CA LYS A 13 -0.07 9.67 -13.02
C LYS A 13 -0.87 8.50 -13.58
N LEU A 14 -0.61 7.29 -13.07
CA LEU A 14 -1.39 6.10 -13.43
C LEU A 14 -2.87 6.28 -13.11
N ILE A 15 -3.21 6.74 -11.90
CA ILE A 15 -4.60 6.98 -11.49
C ILE A 15 -5.26 8.07 -12.35
N ASN A 16 -4.56 9.19 -12.56
CA ASN A 16 -5.13 10.32 -13.31
C ASN A 16 -5.35 10.01 -14.80
N ASN A 17 -4.51 9.14 -15.38
CA ASN A 17 -4.59 8.76 -16.79
C ASN A 17 -5.30 7.41 -17.01
N PHE A 18 -5.77 6.75 -15.95
CA PHE A 18 -6.41 5.45 -16.06
C PHE A 18 -7.77 5.59 -16.76
N GLN A 19 -7.90 4.94 -17.91
CA GLN A 19 -9.17 4.78 -18.60
C GLN A 19 -9.69 3.36 -18.36
N PRO A 20 -10.72 3.17 -17.52
CA PRO A 20 -11.29 1.85 -17.31
C PRO A 20 -11.92 1.36 -18.61
N THR A 21 -11.47 0.19 -19.06
CA THR A 21 -12.05 -0.48 -20.24
C THR A 21 -13.42 -1.10 -19.96
N GLY A 22 -13.84 -1.16 -18.70
CA GLY A 22 -15.10 -1.77 -18.26
C GLY A 22 -15.12 -3.31 -18.34
N ILE A 23 -14.01 -3.91 -18.77
CA ILE A 23 -13.83 -5.36 -18.87
C ILE A 23 -12.98 -5.80 -17.68
N SER A 24 -13.42 -6.85 -16.98
CA SER A 24 -12.59 -7.53 -15.99
C SER A 24 -11.65 -8.47 -16.73
N TYR A 25 -10.34 -8.27 -16.57
CA TYR A 25 -9.33 -9.18 -17.11
C TYR A 25 -8.90 -10.16 -16.01
N ASP A 26 -8.86 -11.45 -16.35
CA ASP A 26 -8.34 -12.46 -15.46
C ASP A 26 -6.80 -12.39 -15.45
N PHE A 27 -6.22 -12.01 -14.31
CA PHE A 27 -4.77 -11.94 -14.16
C PHE A 27 -4.12 -13.33 -14.16
N GLY A 28 -4.78 -14.31 -13.54
CA GLY A 28 -4.34 -15.70 -13.50
C GLY A 28 -5.52 -16.66 -13.45
N VAL A 29 -5.40 -17.78 -14.16
CA VAL A 29 -6.45 -18.80 -14.29
C VAL A 29 -5.90 -20.20 -14.00
N LYS A 30 -6.66 -21.03 -13.27
CA LYS A 30 -6.39 -22.45 -13.08
C LYS A 30 -7.19 -23.26 -14.10
N LEU A 31 -6.50 -23.97 -14.97
CA LEU A 31 -7.06 -24.86 -15.97
C LEU A 31 -6.95 -26.30 -15.45
N SER A 32 -8.07 -27.01 -15.45
CA SER A 32 -8.17 -28.41 -15.05
C SER A 32 -9.12 -29.18 -15.95
N GLY A 33 -8.87 -30.49 -16.08
CA GLY A 33 -9.69 -31.42 -16.86
C GLY A 33 -8.84 -32.30 -17.79
N ILE A 34 -9.52 -33.14 -18.56
CA ILE A 34 -8.86 -34.03 -19.53
C ILE A 34 -8.36 -33.20 -20.72
N ALA A 35 -7.04 -33.14 -20.89
CA ALA A 35 -6.42 -32.41 -21.99
C ALA A 35 -6.25 -33.30 -23.22
N SER A 36 -6.52 -32.75 -24.41
CA SER A 36 -6.23 -33.42 -25.68
C SER A 36 -4.87 -32.97 -26.20
N SER A 37 -4.09 -33.90 -26.75
CA SER A 37 -2.76 -33.60 -27.27
C SER A 37 -2.85 -32.81 -28.58
N SER A 38 -2.04 -31.75 -28.72
CA SER A 38 -1.92 -31.02 -29.99
C SER A 38 -1.07 -31.77 -31.03
N PHE A 39 -0.40 -32.86 -30.64
CA PHE A 39 0.55 -33.59 -31.49
C PHE A 39 -0.06 -34.85 -32.12
N ASN A 40 -1.40 -34.93 -32.18
CA ASN A 40 -2.11 -36.10 -32.73
C ASN A 40 -1.85 -36.32 -34.23
N ASP A 41 -1.61 -35.25 -34.99
CA ASP A 41 -1.38 -35.29 -36.44
C ASP A 41 0.10 -35.08 -36.81
N SER A 42 1.01 -35.22 -35.85
CA SER A 42 2.46 -35.00 -36.08
C SER A 42 3.14 -36.30 -36.50
N GLU A 43 4.09 -36.24 -37.45
CA GLU A 43 4.94 -37.38 -37.82
C GLU A 43 5.79 -37.91 -36.65
N LEU A 44 5.80 -37.20 -35.52
CA LEU A 44 6.49 -37.54 -34.27
C LEU A 44 5.66 -38.39 -33.29
N SER A 45 4.44 -38.82 -33.65
CA SER A 45 3.61 -39.71 -32.82
C SER A 45 4.17 -41.15 -32.81
N GLY A 46 5.30 -41.35 -32.14
CA GLY A 46 5.92 -42.66 -31.95
C GLY A 46 5.20 -43.55 -30.91
N GLU A 47 5.76 -44.73 -30.65
CA GLU A 47 5.30 -45.62 -29.57
C GLU A 47 5.42 -44.91 -28.21
N GLY A 48 4.29 -44.70 -27.53
CA GLY A 48 4.21 -43.97 -26.25
C GLY A 48 3.49 -42.62 -26.32
N HIS A 49 2.93 -42.24 -27.48
CA HIS A 49 2.08 -41.04 -27.58
C HIS A 49 0.81 -41.15 -26.75
N VAL A 50 0.54 -40.12 -25.94
CA VAL A 50 -0.67 -40.00 -25.13
C VAL A 50 -1.58 -38.97 -25.80
N ALA A 51 -2.63 -39.46 -26.49
CA ALA A 51 -3.56 -38.61 -27.23
C ALA A 51 -4.46 -37.76 -26.30
N LYS A 52 -4.73 -38.25 -25.08
CA LYS A 52 -5.48 -37.57 -24.03
C LYS A 52 -4.88 -37.86 -22.67
N SER A 53 -4.86 -36.88 -21.78
CA SER A 53 -4.33 -37.06 -20.43
C SER A 53 -5.10 -38.17 -19.69
N GLU A 54 -4.37 -39.02 -18.97
CA GLU A 54 -4.96 -40.11 -18.16
C GLU A 54 -5.66 -39.59 -16.90
N LYS A 55 -5.23 -38.42 -16.42
CA LYS A 55 -5.79 -37.69 -15.28
C LYS A 55 -6.05 -36.25 -15.69
N ASP A 56 -6.82 -35.54 -14.89
CA ASP A 56 -7.02 -34.10 -15.06
C ASP A 56 -5.68 -33.38 -14.98
N ILE A 57 -5.41 -32.49 -15.94
CA ILE A 57 -4.24 -31.63 -15.89
C ILE A 57 -4.40 -30.59 -14.78
N ASN A 58 -3.29 -30.11 -14.25
CA ASN A 58 -3.30 -29.00 -13.30
C ASN A 58 -2.35 -27.93 -13.84
N VAL A 59 -2.92 -26.88 -14.44
CA VAL A 59 -2.16 -25.81 -15.08
C VAL A 59 -2.61 -24.48 -14.52
N VAL A 60 -1.66 -23.64 -14.10
CA VAL A 60 -1.94 -22.25 -13.71
C VAL A 60 -1.28 -21.34 -14.73
N LEU A 61 -2.08 -20.50 -15.38
CA LEU A 61 -1.65 -19.54 -16.39
C LEU A 61 -1.75 -18.14 -15.82
N PHE A 62 -0.68 -17.36 -15.95
CA PHE A 62 -0.67 -15.93 -15.64
C PHE A 62 -0.53 -15.12 -16.92
N SER A 63 -1.18 -13.95 -16.95
CA SER A 63 -1.14 -13.02 -18.08
C SER A 63 0.22 -12.33 -18.25
N ASP A 64 0.99 -12.20 -17.16
CA ASP A 64 2.32 -11.59 -17.14
C ASP A 64 3.19 -12.32 -16.10
N ALA A 65 4.52 -12.29 -16.26
CA ALA A 65 5.50 -12.88 -15.36
C ALA A 65 6.25 -11.85 -14.50
N ASP A 66 6.11 -10.55 -14.79
CA ASP A 66 6.87 -9.50 -14.10
C ASP A 66 6.64 -9.49 -12.57
N PHE A 67 5.43 -9.88 -12.12
CA PHE A 67 5.04 -9.92 -10.71
C PHE A 67 5.91 -10.84 -9.83
N ILE A 68 6.65 -11.79 -10.43
CA ILE A 68 7.53 -12.74 -9.74
C ILE A 68 8.89 -12.12 -9.39
N ARG A 69 9.29 -11.04 -10.09
CA ARG A 69 10.60 -10.42 -9.89
C ARG A 69 10.68 -9.77 -8.52
N ASN A 70 11.86 -9.85 -7.87
CA ASN A 70 12.09 -9.36 -6.50
C ASN A 70 11.55 -7.94 -6.26
N ALA A 71 11.71 -7.03 -7.21
CA ALA A 71 11.26 -5.64 -7.09
C ALA A 71 9.73 -5.49 -6.85
N PHE A 72 8.93 -6.49 -7.24
CA PHE A 72 7.48 -6.45 -7.11
C PHE A 72 6.95 -7.14 -5.85
N TRP A 73 7.80 -7.77 -5.03
CA TRP A 73 7.36 -8.48 -3.81
C TRP A 73 8.28 -8.33 -2.60
N ALA A 74 9.55 -7.95 -2.78
CA ALA A 74 10.52 -7.83 -1.70
C ALA A 74 11.43 -6.61 -1.88
N ARG A 75 11.54 -5.80 -0.84
CA ARG A 75 12.56 -4.76 -0.71
C ARG A 75 13.69 -5.31 0.16
N ILE A 76 14.84 -5.54 -0.47
CA ILE A 76 16.05 -5.97 0.26
C ILE A 76 16.78 -4.72 0.72
N GLN A 77 16.82 -4.49 2.03
CA GLN A 77 17.57 -3.40 2.64
C GLN A 77 18.81 -3.98 3.33
N LYS A 78 19.99 -3.40 3.06
CA LYS A 78 21.20 -3.72 3.82
C LYS A 78 21.16 -2.95 5.14
N PHE A 79 21.08 -3.68 6.25
CA PHE A 79 21.22 -3.13 7.58
C PHE A 79 22.41 -3.80 8.25
N LEU A 80 23.47 -3.01 8.51
CA LEU A 80 24.79 -3.52 8.91
C LEU A 80 25.30 -4.56 7.89
N ASP A 81 25.79 -5.71 8.37
CA ASP A 81 26.24 -6.85 7.54
C ASP A 81 25.12 -7.85 7.22
N THR A 82 23.87 -7.49 7.48
CA THR A 82 22.71 -8.37 7.24
C THR A 82 21.77 -7.78 6.18
N ASN A 83 21.26 -8.65 5.31
CA ASN A 83 20.19 -8.30 4.40
C ASN A 83 18.85 -8.52 5.12
N VAL A 84 18.07 -7.45 5.30
CA VAL A 84 16.70 -7.53 5.81
C VAL A 84 15.75 -7.51 4.62
N ILE A 85 14.91 -8.55 4.52
CA ILE A 85 13.88 -8.65 3.48
C ILE A 85 12.58 -8.10 4.05
N GLU A 86 12.11 -7.00 3.50
CA GLU A 86 10.79 -6.44 3.78
C GLU A 86 9.85 -6.85 2.64
N THR A 87 8.81 -7.62 2.96
CA THR A 87 7.79 -8.03 1.98
C THR A 87 6.88 -6.85 1.65
N THR A 88 6.89 -6.39 0.41
CA THR A 88 6.09 -5.23 -0.03
C THR A 88 4.77 -5.65 -0.68
N SER A 89 4.63 -6.91 -1.08
CA SER A 89 3.40 -7.49 -1.62
C SER A 89 3.34 -9.01 -1.35
N ASP A 90 2.15 -9.58 -1.48
CA ASP A 90 1.92 -11.02 -1.30
C ASP A 90 2.17 -11.86 -2.58
N ASN A 91 2.83 -11.30 -3.60
CA ASN A 91 3.12 -12.01 -4.86
C ASN A 91 4.04 -13.22 -4.64
N GLY A 92 4.98 -13.15 -3.69
CA GLY A 92 5.82 -14.30 -3.33
C GLY A 92 5.00 -15.45 -2.74
N SER A 93 4.08 -15.11 -1.83
CA SER A 93 3.13 -16.05 -1.23
C SER A 93 2.21 -16.68 -2.27
N LEU A 94 1.78 -15.90 -3.28
CA LEU A 94 0.97 -16.41 -4.40
C LEU A 94 1.70 -17.54 -5.16
N ILE A 95 2.97 -17.33 -5.52
CA ILE A 95 3.74 -18.32 -6.27
C ILE A 95 4.00 -19.59 -5.45
N THR A 96 4.35 -19.45 -4.17
CA THR A 96 4.53 -20.61 -3.29
C THR A 96 3.23 -21.40 -3.16
N ASN A 97 2.09 -20.71 -3.03
CA ASN A 97 0.78 -21.34 -2.93
C ASN A 97 0.37 -22.06 -4.22
N VAL A 98 0.69 -21.50 -5.39
CA VAL A 98 0.47 -22.15 -6.67
C VAL A 98 1.33 -23.41 -6.80
N LEU A 99 2.62 -23.33 -6.44
CA LEU A 99 3.51 -24.49 -6.48
C LEU A 99 3.02 -25.60 -5.55
N ASP A 100 2.59 -25.26 -4.34
CA ASP A 100 1.97 -26.21 -3.41
C ASP A 100 0.73 -26.88 -4.04
N SER A 101 -0.13 -26.13 -4.72
CA SER A 101 -1.31 -26.71 -5.41
C SER A 101 -0.94 -27.62 -6.57
N LEU A 102 0.13 -27.31 -7.32
CA LEU A 102 0.59 -28.15 -8.42
C LEU A 102 1.19 -29.49 -7.93
N THR A 103 1.71 -29.54 -6.70
CA THR A 103 2.27 -30.78 -6.13
C THR A 103 1.23 -31.75 -5.57
N GLY A 104 -0.07 -31.43 -5.65
CA GLY A 104 -1.15 -32.39 -5.39
C GLY A 104 -1.74 -32.37 -3.97
N TYR A 105 -1.49 -31.33 -3.18
CA TYR A 105 -2.06 -31.16 -1.83
C TYR A 105 -3.47 -30.54 -1.81
N ASP A 106 -4.28 -30.75 -2.86
CA ASP A 106 -5.58 -30.09 -3.00
C ASP A 106 -6.55 -30.38 -1.81
N GLU A 107 -6.44 -31.54 -1.17
CA GLU A 107 -7.22 -31.88 0.05
C GLU A 107 -6.85 -31.03 1.28
N PHE A 108 -5.62 -30.53 1.36
CA PHE A 108 -5.13 -29.70 2.47
C PHE A 108 -5.23 -28.18 2.20
N ILE A 109 -5.42 -27.76 0.94
CA ILE A 109 -5.67 -26.35 0.58
C ILE A 109 -6.98 -25.86 1.20
N ASN A 110 -8.03 -26.68 1.17
CA ASN A 110 -9.32 -26.34 1.79
C ASN A 110 -9.23 -26.16 3.32
N LEU A 111 -8.26 -26.82 3.98
CA LEU A 111 -7.97 -26.65 5.41
C LEU A 111 -7.15 -25.38 5.69
N ARG A 112 -6.30 -24.94 4.74
CA ARG A 112 -5.54 -23.68 4.80
C ARG A 112 -6.42 -22.45 4.52
N ASN A 113 -7.53 -22.61 3.80
CA ASN A 113 -8.48 -21.55 3.47
C ASN A 113 -9.24 -20.93 4.67
N LYS A 114 -8.91 -21.31 5.91
CA LYS A 114 -9.19 -20.44 7.06
C LYS A 114 -8.16 -19.31 7.14
N GLU A 115 -7.87 -18.68 6.00
CA GLU A 115 -7.29 -17.34 6.02
C GLU A 115 -8.23 -16.48 6.84
N THR A 116 -7.68 -15.80 7.85
CA THR A 116 -8.43 -14.77 8.55
C THR A 116 -9.03 -13.86 7.49
N PRO A 117 -10.37 -13.73 7.41
CA PRO A 117 -10.98 -12.93 6.36
C PRO A 117 -10.31 -11.57 6.35
N PHE A 118 -9.75 -11.19 5.20
CA PHE A 118 -9.17 -9.86 5.02
C PHE A 118 -10.28 -8.87 5.33
N ARG A 119 -10.17 -8.19 6.47
CA ARG A 119 -11.11 -7.19 6.96
C ARG A 119 -10.45 -5.83 6.78
N PRO A 120 -10.49 -5.28 5.56
CA PRO A 120 -9.90 -3.98 5.34
C PRO A 120 -10.65 -2.95 6.18
N PHE A 121 -9.97 -1.89 6.60
CA PHE A 121 -10.58 -0.80 7.33
C PHE A 121 -11.41 0.07 6.35
N VAL A 122 -12.59 -0.41 5.95
CA VAL A 122 -13.47 0.25 4.95
C VAL A 122 -13.82 1.68 5.35
N VAL A 123 -14.03 1.93 6.64
CA VAL A 123 -14.29 3.27 7.17
C VAL A 123 -13.09 4.19 6.95
N VAL A 124 -11.86 3.72 7.19
CA VAL A 124 -10.63 4.49 6.97
C VAL A 124 -10.44 4.79 5.49
N GLN A 125 -10.66 3.81 4.61
CA GLN A 125 -10.57 4.02 3.15
C GLN A 125 -11.57 5.07 2.66
N LYS A 126 -12.80 5.05 3.17
CA LYS A 126 -13.81 6.06 2.83
C LYS A 126 -13.38 7.46 3.28
N LEU A 127 -12.85 7.58 4.51
CA LEU A 127 -12.33 8.85 5.03
C LEU A 127 -11.14 9.36 4.21
N GLN A 128 -10.23 8.46 3.80
CA GLN A 128 -9.12 8.80 2.90
C GLN A 128 -9.63 9.34 1.56
N ALA A 129 -10.55 8.62 0.91
CA ALA A 129 -11.10 9.03 -0.37
C ALA A 129 -11.82 10.40 -0.29
N GLU A 130 -12.59 10.65 0.77
CA GLU A 130 -13.27 11.94 0.99
C GLU A 130 -12.29 13.08 1.25
N ALA A 131 -11.24 12.83 2.05
CA ALA A 131 -10.20 13.81 2.33
C ALA A 131 -9.38 14.14 1.07
N GLU A 132 -9.00 13.12 0.29
CA GLU A 132 -8.33 13.29 -0.99
C GLU A 132 -9.17 14.13 -1.95
N GLN A 133 -10.46 13.81 -2.13
CA GLN A 133 -11.35 14.59 -2.98
C GLN A 133 -11.40 16.08 -2.58
N LYS A 134 -11.33 16.38 -1.28
CA LYS A 134 -11.45 17.74 -0.75
C LYS A 134 -10.16 18.55 -0.82
N TYR A 135 -9.00 17.92 -0.59
CA TYR A 135 -7.75 18.63 -0.34
C TYR A 135 -6.68 18.40 -1.42
N LEU A 136 -6.81 17.38 -2.28
CA LEU A 136 -5.81 17.06 -3.31
C LEU A 136 -5.56 18.24 -4.26
N GLY A 137 -6.63 18.86 -4.77
CA GLY A 137 -6.50 20.02 -5.67
C GLY A 137 -5.82 21.22 -5.00
N GLN A 138 -6.10 21.46 -3.72
CA GLN A 138 -5.47 22.53 -2.95
C GLN A 138 -3.98 22.24 -2.69
N GLU A 139 -3.64 20.98 -2.39
CA GLU A 139 -2.25 20.57 -2.20
C GLU A 139 -1.44 20.75 -3.49
N GLN A 140 -1.97 20.30 -4.62
CA GLN A 140 -1.35 20.46 -5.94
C GLN A 140 -1.12 21.92 -6.30
N GLN A 141 -2.13 22.78 -6.06
CA GLN A 141 -2.01 24.20 -6.32
C GLN A 141 -0.90 24.84 -5.47
N LEU A 142 -0.85 24.54 -4.17
CA LEU A 142 0.18 25.07 -3.26
C LEU A 142 1.57 24.54 -3.61
N GLN A 143 1.67 23.27 -4.01
CA GLN A 143 2.94 22.67 -4.45
C GLN A 143 3.45 23.36 -5.73
N SER A 144 2.59 23.54 -6.73
CA SER A 144 2.94 24.26 -7.96
C SER A 144 3.37 25.70 -7.68
N GLN A 145 2.67 26.41 -6.79
CA GLN A 145 3.05 27.76 -6.38
C GLN A 145 4.42 27.78 -5.68
N LEU A 146 4.68 26.81 -4.82
CA LEU A 146 5.97 26.68 -4.14
C LEU A 146 7.11 26.49 -5.15
N ASP A 147 6.93 25.58 -6.10
CA ASP A 147 7.92 25.26 -7.13
C ASP A 147 8.18 26.49 -8.04
N GLU A 148 7.13 27.21 -8.45
CA GLU A 148 7.27 28.46 -9.22
C GLU A 148 8.06 29.55 -8.46
N ILE A 149 7.88 29.68 -7.14
CA ILE A 149 8.63 30.66 -6.34
C ILE A 149 10.09 30.24 -6.20
N LEU A 150 10.37 28.95 -6.03
CA LEU A 150 11.73 28.42 -5.97
C LEU A 150 12.48 28.63 -7.29
N ASP A 151 11.82 28.43 -8.43
CA ASP A 151 12.37 28.71 -9.75
C ASP A 151 12.71 30.19 -9.92
N LYS A 152 11.85 31.10 -9.44
CA LYS A 152 12.13 32.55 -9.45
C LYS A 152 13.38 32.89 -8.62
N ILE A 153 13.53 32.30 -7.43
CA ILE A 153 14.72 32.47 -6.58
C ILE A 153 15.97 31.92 -7.28
N GLN A 154 15.87 30.76 -7.93
CA GLN A 154 16.98 30.17 -8.69
C GLN A 154 17.38 31.05 -9.88
N ASN A 155 16.42 31.58 -10.64
CA ASN A 155 16.72 32.47 -11.78
C ASN A 155 17.36 33.79 -11.35
N LEU A 156 16.97 34.33 -10.19
CA LEU A 156 17.61 35.50 -9.58
C LEU A 156 19.06 35.24 -9.12
N SER A 157 19.43 33.98 -8.90
CA SER A 157 20.76 33.56 -8.41
C SER A 157 21.65 32.93 -9.49
N ALA A 158 21.10 32.34 -10.55
CA ALA A 158 21.83 31.61 -11.59
C ALA A 158 22.75 32.50 -12.46
N GLY A 159 22.52 33.81 -12.53
CA GLY A 159 23.39 34.75 -13.25
C GLY A 159 24.67 35.18 -12.52
N ARG A 160 25.06 34.54 -11.40
CA ARG A 160 25.97 35.16 -10.41
C ARG A 160 27.19 34.33 -9.96
N ASN A 161 27.58 33.30 -10.71
CA ASN A 161 28.73 32.45 -10.37
C ASN A 161 30.12 33.03 -10.69
N GLY A 162 30.27 34.35 -10.91
CA GLY A 162 31.45 34.91 -11.58
C GLY A 162 32.21 36.01 -10.85
N GLU A 163 31.60 37.17 -10.59
CA GLU A 163 32.36 38.36 -10.18
C GLU A 163 31.48 39.34 -9.40
N ASN A 164 31.99 39.77 -8.24
CA ASN A 164 31.53 40.90 -7.41
C ASN A 164 30.02 41.04 -7.18
N VAL A 165 29.61 40.37 -6.11
CA VAL A 165 28.30 40.37 -5.47
C VAL A 165 27.94 41.78 -4.99
N ASN A 166 27.14 42.51 -5.76
CA ASN A 166 26.25 43.52 -5.20
C ASN A 166 24.87 43.29 -5.79
N LEU A 167 23.99 42.67 -4.99
CA LEU A 167 22.57 42.67 -5.26
C LEU A 167 22.12 44.14 -5.29
N SER A 168 21.39 44.54 -6.33
CA SER A 168 20.70 45.84 -6.28
C SER A 168 19.76 45.83 -5.08
N GLU A 169 19.61 46.95 -4.38
CA GLU A 169 18.69 47.10 -3.24
C GLU A 169 17.28 46.60 -3.59
N LYS A 170 16.84 46.81 -4.86
CA LYS A 170 15.58 46.29 -5.39
C LYS A 170 15.50 44.75 -5.42
N GLN A 171 16.60 44.06 -5.75
CA GLN A 171 16.66 42.60 -5.79
C GLN A 171 16.74 41.96 -4.41
N LEU A 172 17.36 42.64 -3.43
CA LEU A 172 17.34 42.21 -2.03
C LEU A 172 15.91 42.24 -1.46
N ILE A 173 15.17 43.31 -1.76
CA ILE A 173 13.77 43.45 -1.36
C ILE A 173 12.93 42.35 -2.02
N GLU A 174 13.10 42.10 -3.32
CA GLU A 174 12.36 41.07 -4.05
C GLU A 174 12.66 39.65 -3.51
N LEU A 175 13.93 39.33 -3.24
CA LEU A 175 14.33 38.07 -2.63
C LEU A 175 13.70 37.87 -1.24
N SER A 176 13.67 38.91 -0.41
CA SER A 176 13.03 38.83 0.91
C SER A 176 11.53 38.55 0.81
N SER A 177 10.87 39.08 -0.22
CA SER A 177 9.45 38.84 -0.50
C SER A 177 9.18 37.40 -0.94
N PHE A 178 10.04 36.82 -1.79
CA PHE A 178 9.93 35.42 -2.17
C PHE A 178 10.20 34.47 -1.01
N GLN A 179 11.17 34.77 -0.14
CA GLN A 179 11.40 33.98 1.07
C GLN A 179 10.16 33.96 1.98
N MET A 180 9.50 35.10 2.18
CA MET A 180 8.24 35.16 2.92
C MET A 180 7.13 34.33 2.25
N GLN A 181 7.00 34.40 0.93
CA GLN A 181 6.01 33.61 0.19
C GLN A 181 6.28 32.10 0.29
N VAL A 182 7.54 31.66 0.26
CA VAL A 182 7.93 30.26 0.46
C VAL A 182 7.48 29.77 1.84
N GLU A 183 7.80 30.53 2.90
CA GLU A 183 7.42 30.15 4.26
C GLU A 183 5.90 30.10 4.46
N GLN A 184 5.18 31.06 3.89
CA GLN A 184 3.72 31.08 3.91
C GLN A 184 3.12 29.87 3.16
N THR A 185 3.61 29.58 1.96
CA THR A 185 3.14 28.46 1.13
C THR A 185 3.43 27.12 1.80
N ARG A 186 4.63 26.95 2.39
CA ARG A 186 4.98 25.75 3.19
C ARG A 186 4.07 25.57 4.39
N LYS A 187 3.73 26.64 5.09
CA LYS A 187 2.80 26.60 6.22
C LYS A 187 1.41 26.15 5.77
N GLN A 188 0.92 26.68 4.66
CA GLN A 188 -0.36 26.27 4.06
C GLN A 188 -0.33 24.82 3.62
N LEU A 189 0.74 24.37 2.95
CA LEU A 189 0.93 22.97 2.54
C LEU A 189 0.89 22.03 3.75
N ARG A 190 1.58 22.37 4.83
CA ARG A 190 1.56 21.60 6.09
C ARG A 190 0.16 21.54 6.69
N GLU A 191 -0.59 22.62 6.62
CA GLU A 191 -1.97 22.67 7.12
C GLU A 191 -2.92 21.82 6.28
N VAL A 192 -2.82 21.90 4.95
CA VAL A 192 -3.60 21.05 4.02
C VAL A 192 -3.27 19.57 4.26
N ARG A 193 -1.99 19.22 4.36
CA ARG A 193 -1.56 17.84 4.69
C ARG A 193 -2.04 17.37 6.06
N ARG A 194 -2.06 18.25 7.06
CA ARG A 194 -2.66 17.93 8.36
C ARG A 194 -4.16 17.66 8.22
N ASN A 195 -4.86 18.44 7.39
CA ASN A 195 -6.29 18.27 7.16
C ASN A 195 -6.61 17.00 6.35
N LEU A 196 -5.71 16.54 5.48
CA LEU A 196 -5.83 15.25 4.78
C LEU A 196 -5.89 14.06 5.76
N SER A 197 -5.15 14.11 6.86
CA SER A 197 -5.10 13.00 7.84
C SER A 197 -5.99 13.18 9.07
N LYS A 198 -6.52 14.38 9.30
CA LYS A 198 -7.18 14.76 10.56
C LYS A 198 -8.29 13.80 10.99
N ASP A 199 -9.18 13.44 10.07
CA ASP A 199 -10.34 12.61 10.40
C ASP A 199 -9.94 11.16 10.67
N ILE A 200 -8.87 10.68 10.01
CA ILE A 200 -8.26 9.37 10.26
C ILE A 200 -7.61 9.36 11.64
N ASP A 201 -6.85 10.40 11.99
CA ASP A 201 -6.18 10.51 13.28
C ASP A 201 -7.18 10.58 14.44
N LEU A 202 -8.30 11.29 14.25
CA LEU A 202 -9.38 11.36 15.24
C LEU A 202 -10.02 9.99 15.44
N LEU A 203 -10.35 9.28 14.37
CA LEU A 203 -10.92 7.92 14.44
C LEU A 203 -9.94 6.96 15.11
N ALA A 204 -8.66 6.97 14.71
CA ALA A 204 -7.62 6.14 15.29
C ALA A 204 -7.46 6.42 16.80
N ASN A 205 -7.45 7.69 17.19
CA ASN A 205 -7.34 8.07 18.60
C ASN A 205 -8.56 7.62 19.42
N GLN A 206 -9.78 7.77 18.89
CA GLN A 206 -11.00 7.29 19.55
C GLN A 206 -10.96 5.76 19.77
N ILE A 207 -10.58 5.00 18.74
CA ILE A 207 -10.45 3.54 18.82
C ILE A 207 -9.36 3.16 19.83
N ASN A 208 -8.22 3.84 19.80
CA ASN A 208 -7.10 3.59 20.72
C ASN A 208 -7.48 3.87 22.18
N ILE A 209 -8.14 5.00 22.45
CA ILE A 209 -8.62 5.36 23.79
C ILE A 209 -9.62 4.31 24.27
N LEU A 210 -10.62 3.98 23.44
CA LEU A 210 -11.62 2.99 23.80
C LEU A 210 -10.95 1.65 24.12
N ASN A 211 -10.10 1.12 23.24
CA ASN A 211 -9.47 -0.18 23.44
C ASN A 211 -8.51 -0.20 24.65
N THR A 212 -7.72 0.86 24.85
CA THR A 212 -6.73 0.95 25.93
C THR A 212 -7.39 1.00 27.30
N PHE A 213 -8.50 1.74 27.45
CA PHE A 213 -9.13 1.95 28.76
C PHE A 213 -10.31 1.01 29.03
N LEU A 214 -10.96 0.45 28.01
CA LEU A 214 -12.19 -0.35 28.19
C LEU A 214 -11.93 -1.63 29.00
N ILE A 215 -10.88 -2.40 28.69
CA ILE A 215 -10.59 -3.66 29.41
C ILE A 215 -10.16 -3.39 30.86
N PRO A 216 -9.19 -2.50 31.17
CA PRO A 216 -8.82 -2.21 32.55
C PRO A 216 -9.98 -1.69 33.40
N ILE A 217 -10.81 -0.80 32.85
CA ILE A 217 -11.99 -0.27 33.57
C ILE A 217 -12.98 -1.39 33.87
N LEU A 218 -13.26 -2.26 32.90
CA LEU A 218 -14.17 -3.39 33.08
C LEU A 218 -13.67 -4.36 34.16
N LEU A 219 -12.36 -4.63 34.22
CA LEU A 219 -11.75 -5.44 35.28
C LEU A 219 -11.85 -4.79 36.66
N ILE A 220 -11.62 -3.48 36.78
CA ILE A 220 -11.79 -2.74 38.03
C ILE A 220 -13.25 -2.83 38.50
N ILE A 221 -14.21 -2.61 37.60
CA ILE A 221 -15.64 -2.74 37.89
C ILE A 221 -15.95 -4.16 38.40
N LEU A 222 -15.48 -5.19 37.70
CA LEU A 222 -15.68 -6.59 38.07
C LEU A 222 -15.08 -6.89 39.45
N MET A 223 -13.86 -6.42 39.71
CA MET A 223 -13.12 -6.68 40.95
C MET A 223 -13.73 -5.97 42.16
N PHE A 224 -14.26 -4.76 42.02
CA PHE A 224 -14.72 -3.96 43.16
C PHE A 224 -16.24 -3.99 43.39
N ILE A 225 -17.05 -4.18 42.34
CA ILE A 225 -18.52 -4.14 42.45
C ILE A 225 -19.09 -5.53 42.79
N ILE A 226 -18.60 -6.60 42.16
CA ILE A 226 -19.11 -7.96 42.38
C ILE A 226 -18.97 -8.42 43.85
N PRO A 227 -17.80 -8.32 44.51
CA PRO A 227 -17.68 -8.77 45.90
C PRO A 227 -18.47 -7.90 46.89
N ARG A 228 -18.75 -6.64 46.54
CA ARG A 228 -19.64 -5.77 47.33
C ARG A 228 -21.10 -6.21 47.23
N GLN A 229 -21.57 -6.63 46.05
CA GLN A 229 -22.94 -7.09 45.87
C GLN A 229 -23.17 -8.53 46.37
N LEU A 230 -22.17 -9.41 46.23
CA LEU A 230 -22.24 -10.80 46.73
C LEU A 230 -22.00 -10.93 48.25
N GLY A 231 -21.83 -9.82 48.97
CA GLY A 231 -21.77 -9.83 50.43
C GLY A 231 -20.59 -10.62 51.01
N ILE A 232 -19.52 -10.82 50.24
CA ILE A 232 -18.31 -11.53 50.69
C ILE A 232 -17.55 -10.61 51.66
N ARG A 233 -18.04 -10.55 52.90
CA ARG A 233 -17.34 -9.90 54.02
C ARG A 233 -16.02 -10.64 54.21
N LYS A 234 -14.89 -9.91 54.08
CA LYS A 234 -13.56 -10.37 54.52
C LYS A 234 -13.71 -11.10 55.85
N ARG A 235 -13.48 -12.41 55.89
CA ARG A 235 -13.25 -13.12 57.16
C ARG A 235 -12.04 -12.44 57.80
N LYS A 236 -12.28 -11.66 58.86
CA LYS A 236 -11.21 -11.23 59.76
C LYS A 236 -10.65 -12.51 60.36
N ASN A 237 -9.41 -12.86 60.01
CA ASN A 237 -8.66 -13.87 60.76
C ASN A 237 -8.57 -13.35 62.21
N LYS A 238 -9.20 -14.07 63.13
CA LYS A 238 -8.99 -13.91 64.55
C LYS A 238 -7.66 -14.62 64.87
N SER A 239 -6.83 -13.96 65.66
CA SER A 239 -5.57 -14.46 66.23
C SER A 239 -5.73 -15.84 66.87
#